data_AF-A0A8T3L1S8-F1
#
_entry.id   AF-A0A8T3L1S8-F1
#
_cell.length_a   1.000
_cell.length_b   1.000
_cell.length_c   1.000
_cell.angle_alpha   90.00
_cell.angle_beta   90.00
_cell.angle_gamma   90.00
#
_symmetry.space_group_name_H-M   'P 1'
#
loop_
_entity.id
_entity.type
_entity.pdbx_description
1 polymer ?
#
loop_
_entity_poly.entity_id
_entity_poly.type
_entity_poly.pdbx_seq_one_letter_code
_entity_poly.pdbx_strand_id
1 'polypeptide(L)' 'MSGKGMVTVLGGTSVGPRERVVVVKVDDIRLLLGVAPGRVQTLHVLDQSEDEVTFDKQLAEAKEERPS' A
#
# COMPACT_ATOMS: atom_id res chain seq x y z
N MET A 1 23.76 -8.85 11.34
CA MET A 1 23.44 -7.77 10.38
C MET A 1 21.96 -7.48 10.53
N SER A 2 21.61 -6.59 11.47
CA SER A 2 20.22 -6.32 11.87
C SER A 2 19.70 -5.09 11.11
N GLY A 3 18.44 -5.13 10.69
CA GLY A 3 17.73 -3.96 10.19
C GLY A 3 17.36 -3.98 8.70
N LYS A 4 16.88 -5.10 8.15
CA LYS A 4 15.86 -4.98 7.10
C LYS A 4 14.58 -4.60 7.86
N GLY A 5 14.27 -3.30 7.97
CA GLY A 5 12.95 -2.85 8.41
C GLY A 5 11.91 -3.67 7.65
N MET A 6 10.92 -4.22 8.35
CA MET A 6 10.07 -5.27 7.81
C MET A 6 9.05 -4.65 6.84
N VAL A 7 9.50 -4.35 5.63
CA VAL A 7 8.66 -3.77 4.57
C VAL A 7 7.69 -4.85 4.11
N THR A 8 6.40 -4.63 4.33
CA THR A 8 5.32 -5.50 3.88
C THR A 8 4.50 -4.78 2.82
N VAL A 9 4.27 -5.41 1.68
CA VAL A 9 3.39 -4.85 0.64
C VAL A 9 1.95 -5.26 0.97
N LEU A 10 1.06 -4.28 1.17
CA LEU A 10 -0.34 -4.55 1.51
C LEU A 10 -1.19 -4.77 0.25
N GLY A 11 -0.92 -3.99 -0.79
CA GLY A 11 -1.61 -4.07 -2.06
C GLY A 11 -1.15 -3.01 -3.05
N GLY A 12 -1.68 -3.06 -4.27
CA GLY A 12 -1.42 -2.04 -5.26
C GLY A 12 -2.36 -2.15 -6.45
N THR A 13 -2.54 -1.02 -7.15
CA THR A 13 -3.40 -0.90 -8.31
C THR A 13 -2.68 -0.18 -9.44
N SER A 14 -2.98 -0.53 -10.69
CA SER A 14 -2.47 0.20 -11.85
C SER A 14 -3.35 1.43 -12.07
N VAL A 15 -2.74 2.61 -12.19
CA VAL A 15 -3.44 3.88 -12.46
C VAL A 15 -3.19 4.40 -13.88
N GLY A 16 -2.25 3.77 -14.60
CA GLY A 16 -1.98 4.06 -16.00
C GLY A 16 -1.16 2.96 -16.67
N PRO A 17 -0.75 3.14 -17.94
CA PRO A 17 -0.05 2.12 -18.73
C PRO A 17 1.27 1.66 -18.09
N ARG A 18 1.92 2.54 -17.32
CA ARG A 18 3.20 2.31 -16.66
C ARG A 18 3.23 2.83 -15.22
N GLU A 19 2.08 3.25 -14.71
CA GLU A 19 1.96 3.87 -13.40
C GLU A 19 1.16 2.98 -12.47
N ARG A 20 1.65 2.83 -11.25
CA ARG A 20 1.02 2.01 -10.22
C ARG A 20 1.02 2.76 -8.91
N VAL A 21 0.00 2.52 -8.11
CA VAL A 21 -0.08 2.96 -6.74
C VAL A 21 0.05 1.73 -5.86
N VAL A 22 0.96 1.78 -4.88
CA VAL A 22 1.28 0.65 -4.00
C VAL A 22 1.19 1.12 -2.56
N VAL A 23 0.54 0.33 -1.71
CA VAL A 23 0.53 0.54 -0.27
C VAL A 23 1.54 -0.39 0.37
N VAL A 24 2.47 0.17 1.14
CA VAL A 24 3.46 -0.60 1.91
C VAL A 24 3.36 -0.24 3.39
N LYS A 25 3.57 -1.23 4.25
CA LYS A 25 3.73 -1.06 5.69
C LYS A 25 5.21 -1.20 6.02
N VAL A 26 5.77 -0.21 6.72
CA VAL A 26 7.13 -0.25 7.24
C VAL A 26 7.02 -0.03 8.73
N ASP A 27 7.40 -1.05 9.50
CA ASP A 27 7.09 -1.13 10.93
C ASP A 27 5.59 -0.90 11.16
N ASP A 28 5.17 0.17 11.84
CA ASP A 28 3.74 0.47 12.05
C ASP A 28 3.19 1.59 11.15
N ILE A 29 3.99 2.08 10.19
CA ILE A 29 3.59 3.19 9.31
C ILE A 29 3.15 2.64 7.96
N ARG A 30 2.00 3.09 7.47
CA ARG A 30 1.49 2.77 6.12
C ARG A 30 1.83 3.92 5.17
N LEU A 31 2.40 3.58 4.02
CA LEU A 31 2.81 4.52 2.98
C LEU A 31 2.09 4.20 1.67
N LEU A 32 1.49 5.22 1.06
CA LEU A 32 0.97 5.17 -0.29
C LEU A 32 2.05 5.68 -1.25
N LEU A 33 2.51 4.82 -2.14
CA LEU A 33 3.59 5.09 -3.09
C LEU A 33 3.05 5.10 -4.52
N GLY A 34 3.38 6.14 -5.29
CA GLY A 34 3.26 6.18 -6.73
C GLY A 34 4.54 5.64 -7.36
N VAL A 35 4.41 4.68 -8.27
CA VAL A 35 5.51 3.98 -8.95
C VAL A 35 5.35 4.14 -10.45
N ALA A 36 6.35 4.71 -11.09
CA ALA A 36 6.49 4.86 -12.54
C ALA A 36 7.91 4.44 -12.97
N PRO A 37 8.21 4.25 -14.26
CA PRO A 37 9.55 3.88 -14.71
C PRO A 37 10.58 4.92 -14.26
N GLY A 38 11.55 4.51 -13.45
CA GLY A 38 12.61 5.38 -12.94
C GLY A 38 12.17 6.36 -11.84
N ARG A 39 10.92 6.31 -11.37
CA ARG A 39 10.40 7.23 -10.35
C ARG A 39 9.54 6.50 -9.33
N VAL A 40 9.87 6.66 -8.06
CA VAL A 40 9.02 6.30 -6.94
C VAL A 40 8.81 7.55 -6.10
N GLN A 41 7.56 7.82 -5.75
CA GLN A 41 7.19 8.98 -4.94
C GLN A 41 6.20 8.56 -3.87
N THR A 42 6.42 8.99 -2.62
CA THR A 42 5.40 8.90 -1.58
C THR A 42 4.28 9.89 -1.89
N LEU A 43 3.09 9.36 -2.14
CA LEU A 43 1.88 10.15 -2.38
C LEU A 43 1.23 10.55 -1.06
N HIS A 44 1.22 9.64 -0.08
CA HIS A 44 0.63 9.91 1.23
C HIS A 44 1.25 9.01 2.31
N VAL A 45 1.38 9.56 3.53
CA VAL A 45 1.66 8.78 4.73
C VAL A 45 0.33 8.62 5.43
N LEU A 46 -0.15 7.39 5.52
CA LEU A 46 -1.39 7.06 6.22
C LEU A 46 -1.06 7.02 7.71
N ASP A 47 -1.20 8.17 8.38
CA ASP A 47 -1.04 8.26 9.82
C ASP A 47 -2.00 7.29 10.54
N GLN A 48 -1.56 6.79 11.68
CA GLN A 48 -2.39 5.96 12.56
C GLN A 48 -3.44 6.81 13.28
N SER A 49 -4.34 7.46 12.54
CA SER A 49 -5.51 8.10 13.12
C SER A 49 -6.69 7.13 13.05
N GLU A 50 -6.95 6.45 14.17
CA GLU A 50 -8.17 5.74 14.63
C GLU A 50 -8.90 4.73 13.69
N ASP A 51 -8.56 4.64 12.41
CA ASP A 51 -9.24 3.83 11.39
C ASP A 51 -8.52 2.51 11.06
N GLU A 52 -7.78 1.96 12.03
CA GLU A 52 -7.03 0.71 11.83
C GLU A 52 -7.96 -0.47 11.45
N VAL A 53 -9.20 -0.44 11.93
CA VAL A 53 -10.22 -1.48 11.68
C VAL A 53 -10.88 -1.34 10.30
N THR A 54 -10.95 -0.14 9.73
CA THR A 54 -11.72 0.14 8.51
C THR A 54 -10.94 -0.22 7.25
N PHE A 55 -9.63 0.07 7.22
CA PHE A 55 -8.81 -0.13 6.03
C PHE A 55 -8.47 -1.62 5.78
N ASP A 56 -8.10 -2.35 6.83
CA ASP A 56 -7.79 -3.79 6.71
C ASP A 56 -9.01 -4.58 6.24
N LYS A 57 -10.20 -4.15 6.66
CA LYS A 57 -11.48 -4.70 6.24
C LYS A 57 -11.80 -4.38 4.78
N GLN A 58 -11.64 -3.12 4.36
CA GLN A 58 -11.82 -2.70 2.96
C GLN A 58 -10.84 -3.40 2.00
N LEU A 59 -9.60 -3.64 2.44
CA LEU A 59 -8.61 -4.36 1.64
C LEU A 59 -8.92 -5.86 1.54
N ALA A 60 -9.50 -6.46 2.58
CA ALA A 60 -9.98 -7.84 2.54
C ALA A 60 -11.18 -7.97 1.59
N GLU A 61 -12.13 -7.03 1.68
CA GLU A 61 -13.32 -6.98 0.80
C GLU A 61 -12.92 -6.79 -0.68
N ALA A 62 -11.95 -5.90 -0.97
CA ALA A 62 -11.46 -5.69 -2.34
C ALA A 62 -10.72 -6.90 -2.95
N LYS A 63 -10.30 -7.89 -2.14
CA LYS A 63 -9.65 -9.12 -2.61
C LYS A 63 -10.65 -10.23 -2.96
N GLU A 64 -11.89 -10.15 -2.48
CA GLU A 64 -12.92 -11.17 -2.71
C GLU A 64 -13.74 -10.94 -3.99
N GLU A 65 -13.74 -9.74 -4.58
CA GLU A 65 -14.44 -9.44 -5.85
C GLU A 65 -13.65 -9.87 -7.11
N ARG A 66 -13.13 -11.09 -7.16
CA ARG A 66 -12.92 -11.76 -8.45
C ARG A 66 -14.14 -12.63 -8.77
N PRO A 67 -15.19 -12.08 -9.41
CA PRO A 67 -16.25 -12.92 -9.94
C PRO A 67 -15.67 -13.83 -11.03
N SER A 68 -16.04 -15.10 -10.94
CA SER A 68 -15.90 -16.15 -11.95
C SER A 68 -16.57 -15.78 -13.27
#